data_AF-A0A7G3BU76-F1
#
_entry.id   AF-A0A7G3BU76-F1
#
_cell.length_a   1.000
_cell.length_b   1.000
_cell.length_c   1.000
_cell.angle_alpha   90.00
_cell.angle_beta   90.00
_cell.angle_gamma   90.00
#
_symmetry.space_group_name_H-M   'P 1'
#
loop_
_entity.id
_entity.type
_entity.pdbx_description
1 polymer ?
#
loop_
_entity_poly.entity_id
_entity_poly.type
_entity_poly.pdbx_seq_one_letter_code
_entity_poly.pdbx_strand_id
1 'polypeptide(L)'
;MDDSMKHSLLQDPTKYGISENMLIQFSEKEPLYVHLSYLDLFTNEIDKRPDAVVEINGRAALYLVSENIFTIDELRQLKEILASRADARFLGVLRAGVIDIYPLGIFSENDDQPIVKKIDLSESSINLHDFLMALLHK
;
A
#
# COMPACT_ATOMS: atom_id res chain seq x y z
N MET A 1 -18.85 11.60 -15.40
CA MET A 1 -17.90 11.78 -14.29
C MET A 1 -17.39 10.39 -14.01
N ASP A 2 -16.25 10.05 -14.60
CA ASP A 2 -15.81 8.67 -14.73
C ASP A 2 -15.04 8.24 -13.47
N ASP A 3 -15.77 7.61 -12.54
CA ASP A 3 -15.23 6.89 -11.38
C ASP A 3 -14.51 5.58 -11.79
N SER A 4 -14.43 5.25 -13.09
CA SER A 4 -13.95 3.96 -13.60
C SER A 4 -12.43 3.74 -13.54
N MET A 5 -11.68 4.64 -12.88
CA MET A 5 -10.22 4.60 -12.84
C MET A 5 -9.62 4.60 -11.42
N LYS A 6 -10.45 4.28 -10.40
CA LYS A 6 -9.95 3.91 -9.06
C LYS A 6 -9.27 2.55 -9.12
N HIS A 7 -8.03 2.59 -9.62
CA HIS A 7 -6.95 1.61 -9.58
C HIS A 7 -7.41 0.14 -9.63
N SER A 8 -7.38 -0.43 -10.83
CA SER A 8 -7.69 -1.82 -11.15
C SER A 8 -7.06 -2.87 -10.22
N LEU A 9 -5.94 -2.55 -9.56
CA LEU A 9 -5.31 -3.43 -8.56
C LEU A 9 -6.20 -3.70 -7.33
N LEU A 10 -6.82 -2.67 -6.76
CA LEU A 10 -7.64 -2.83 -5.55
C LEU A 10 -8.97 -3.54 -5.85
N GLN A 11 -9.44 -3.45 -7.09
CA GLN A 11 -10.68 -4.08 -7.54
C GLN A 11 -10.46 -5.53 -8.01
N ASP A 12 -9.33 -5.81 -8.65
CA ASP A 12 -9.00 -7.12 -9.20
C ASP A 12 -7.50 -7.44 -8.96
N PRO A 13 -7.13 -7.76 -7.71
CA PRO A 13 -5.73 -8.05 -7.35
C PRO A 13 -5.16 -9.26 -8.09
N THR A 14 -6.03 -10.21 -8.49
CA THR A 14 -5.61 -11.45 -9.16
C THR A 14 -5.01 -11.19 -10.54
N LYS A 15 -5.51 -10.17 -11.25
CA LYS A 15 -4.90 -9.67 -12.50
C LYS A 15 -3.48 -9.16 -12.34
N TYR A 16 -3.00 -8.99 -11.12
CA TYR A 16 -1.67 -8.48 -10.80
C TYR A 16 -0.85 -9.48 -9.98
N GLY A 17 -1.28 -10.74 -9.92
CA GLY A 17 -0.58 -11.82 -9.23
C GLY A 17 -0.64 -11.72 -7.70
N ILE A 18 -1.58 -10.94 -7.17
CA ILE A 18 -1.94 -10.91 -5.76
C ILE A 18 -3.17 -11.81 -5.57
N SER A 19 -3.05 -12.86 -4.79
CA SER A 19 -4.21 -13.70 -4.47
C SER A 19 -5.18 -12.96 -3.55
N GLU A 20 -6.47 -13.28 -3.62
CA GLU A 20 -7.52 -12.58 -2.86
C GLU A 20 -7.27 -12.61 -1.34
N ASN A 21 -6.66 -13.68 -0.83
CA ASN A 21 -6.32 -13.81 0.59
C ASN A 21 -5.07 -13.05 1.03
N MET A 22 -4.32 -12.45 0.10
CA MET A 22 -3.17 -11.61 0.41
C MET A 22 -3.58 -10.14 0.57
N LEU A 23 -4.71 -9.70 0.01
CA LEU A 23 -5.11 -8.29 0.09
C LEU A 23 -6.15 -8.08 1.19
N ILE A 24 -5.80 -7.23 2.17
CA ILE A 24 -6.73 -6.75 3.19
C ILE A 24 -7.03 -5.29 2.87
N GLN A 25 -8.31 -4.97 2.62
CA GLN A 25 -8.75 -3.61 2.33
C GLN A 25 -9.18 -2.89 3.60
N PHE A 26 -8.96 -1.58 3.67
CA PHE A 26 -9.41 -0.73 4.78
C PHE A 26 -10.54 0.21 4.32
N SER A 27 -11.41 -0.27 3.44
CA SER A 27 -12.50 0.54 2.85
C SER A 27 -13.64 0.77 3.84
N GLU A 28 -13.76 -0.10 4.84
CA GLU A 28 -14.81 -0.12 5.83
C GLU A 28 -14.64 1.01 6.84
N LYS A 29 -15.74 1.60 7.30
CA LYS A 29 -15.67 2.63 8.36
C LYS A 29 -15.23 2.06 9.70
N GLU A 30 -15.59 0.80 9.96
CA GLU A 30 -15.30 0.10 11.21
C GLU A 30 -14.42 -1.13 10.92
N PRO A 31 -13.53 -1.51 11.85
CA PRO A 31 -12.66 -2.66 11.64
C PRO A 31 -13.42 -3.99 11.67
N LEU A 32 -13.00 -4.93 10.83
CA LEU A 32 -13.48 -6.31 10.78
C LEU A 32 -12.47 -7.25 11.44
N TYR A 33 -12.81 -8.53 11.58
CA TYR A 33 -11.89 -9.55 12.14
C TYR A 33 -10.55 -9.63 11.38
N VAL A 34 -10.57 -9.42 10.07
CA VAL A 34 -9.36 -9.37 9.24
C VAL A 34 -8.44 -8.18 9.57
N HIS A 35 -8.93 -7.17 10.30
CA HIS A 35 -8.17 -5.96 10.68
C HIS A 35 -7.54 -6.02 12.07
N LEU A 36 -7.58 -7.17 12.76
CA LEU A 36 -7.08 -7.26 14.15
C LEU A 36 -5.62 -6.81 14.31
N SER A 37 -4.75 -7.07 13.34
CA SER A 37 -3.35 -6.62 13.34
C SER A 37 -3.18 -5.13 13.00
N TYR A 38 -4.26 -4.45 12.61
CA TYR A 38 -4.28 -3.11 12.02
C TYR A 38 -5.26 -2.16 12.71
N LEU A 39 -5.76 -2.50 13.91
CA LEU A 39 -6.81 -1.73 14.58
C LEU A 39 -6.42 -0.28 14.88
N ASP A 40 -5.14 0.00 15.10
CA ASP A 40 -4.63 1.35 15.31
C ASP A 40 -4.78 2.25 14.07
N LEU A 41 -4.93 1.68 12.86
CA LEU A 41 -5.25 2.44 11.64
C LEU A 41 -6.72 2.89 11.55
N PHE A 42 -7.59 2.43 12.46
CA PHE A 42 -9.01 2.81 12.53
C PHE A 42 -9.29 3.89 13.58
N THR A 43 -8.26 4.56 14.08
CA THR A 43 -8.39 5.62 15.09
C THR A 43 -8.79 6.96 14.47
N ASN A 44 -9.53 7.79 15.22
CA ASN A 44 -10.00 9.10 14.76
C ASN A 44 -8.86 10.15 14.60
N GLU A 45 -7.63 9.80 14.98
CA GLU A 45 -6.46 10.69 14.91
C GLU A 45 -5.76 10.62 13.54
N ILE A 46 -6.02 9.55 12.77
CA ILE A 46 -5.43 9.34 11.45
C ILE A 46 -6.46 9.82 10.41
N ASP A 47 -6.36 11.09 9.99
CA ASP A 47 -7.25 11.68 8.99
C ASP A 47 -7.24 10.90 7.65
N LYS A 48 -6.12 10.21 7.34
CA LYS A 48 -6.01 9.33 6.17
C LYS A 48 -5.21 8.07 6.45
N ARG A 49 -5.85 6.91 6.26
CA ARG A 49 -5.30 5.56 6.40
C ARG A 49 -4.92 4.98 5.01
N PRO A 50 -4.10 3.92 4.92
CA PRO A 50 -3.89 3.26 3.64
C PRO A 50 -5.20 2.67 3.10
N ASP A 51 -5.30 2.48 1.79
CA ASP A 51 -6.48 1.83 1.17
C ASP A 51 -6.49 0.33 1.44
N ALA A 52 -5.30 -0.29 1.45
CA ALA A 52 -5.14 -1.72 1.67
C ALA A 52 -3.72 -2.05 2.15
N VAL A 53 -3.55 -3.30 2.58
CA VAL A 53 -2.26 -3.93 2.82
C VAL A 53 -2.21 -5.27 2.09
N VAL A 54 -1.07 -5.53 1.44
CA VAL A 54 -0.72 -6.85 0.91
C VAL A 54 0.06 -7.60 1.99
N GLU A 55 -0.49 -8.71 2.44
CA GLU A 55 0.14 -9.64 3.34
C GLU A 55 0.80 -10.81 2.60
N ILE A 56 1.96 -11.23 3.10
CA ILE A 56 2.58 -12.48 2.69
C ILE A 56 2.82 -13.32 3.94
N ASN A 57 2.26 -14.53 3.98
CA ASN A 57 2.28 -15.41 5.16
C ASN A 57 1.75 -14.74 6.45
N GLY A 58 0.71 -13.92 6.33
CA GLY A 58 0.07 -13.23 7.47
C GLY A 58 0.86 -12.05 8.02
N ARG A 59 1.80 -11.50 7.23
CA ARG A 59 2.61 -10.33 7.60
C ARG A 59 2.50 -9.26 6.55
N ALA A 60 2.33 -8.02 6.98
CA ALA A 60 2.31 -6.85 6.10
C ALA A 60 3.62 -6.78 5.27
N ALA A 61 3.50 -6.81 3.95
CA ALA A 61 4.63 -6.70 3.04
C ALA A 61 4.65 -5.33 2.35
N LEU A 62 3.47 -4.84 1.95
CA LEU A 62 3.29 -3.60 1.19
C LEU A 62 1.96 -2.95 1.56
N TYR A 63 1.99 -1.72 2.09
CA TYR A 63 0.79 -0.88 2.16
C TYR A 63 0.49 -0.26 0.81
N LEU A 64 -0.78 -0.01 0.49
CA LEU A 64 -1.23 0.56 -0.77
C LEU A 64 -2.06 1.82 -0.54
N VAL A 65 -1.82 2.85 -1.35
CA VAL A 65 -2.64 4.07 -1.42
C VAL A 65 -2.88 4.50 -2.86
N SER A 66 -4.06 5.01 -3.13
CA SER A 66 -4.48 5.60 -4.39
C SER A 66 -4.12 7.09 -4.42
N GLU A 67 -3.32 7.50 -5.40
CA GLU A 67 -2.76 8.86 -5.48
C GLU A 67 -3.82 9.97 -5.44
N ASN A 68 -5.01 9.71 -5.99
CA ASN A 68 -6.06 10.73 -6.17
C ASN A 68 -6.65 11.28 -4.86
N ILE A 69 -6.19 10.80 -3.70
CA ILE A 69 -6.78 11.14 -2.41
C ILE A 69 -5.80 11.90 -1.51
N PHE A 70 -4.48 11.86 -1.75
CA PHE A 70 -3.48 12.40 -0.82
C PHE A 70 -2.77 13.64 -1.37
N THR A 71 -2.70 14.70 -0.57
CA THR A 71 -1.71 15.77 -0.74
C THR A 71 -0.31 15.27 -0.36
N ILE A 72 0.73 16.02 -0.73
CA ILE A 72 2.13 15.68 -0.40
C ILE A 72 2.32 15.57 1.12
N ASP A 73 1.77 16.50 1.89
CA ASP A 73 1.88 16.50 3.35
C ASP A 73 1.15 15.33 3.99
N GLU A 74 -0.05 14.99 3.51
CA GLU A 74 -0.80 13.84 4.02
C GLU A 74 -0.10 12.52 3.69
N LEU A 75 0.49 12.40 2.50
CA LEU A 75 1.28 11.22 2.14
C LEU A 75 2.53 11.11 3.03
N ARG A 76 3.19 12.23 3.35
CA ARG A 76 4.33 12.26 4.27
C ARG A 76 3.92 11.82 5.68
N GLN A 77 2.85 12.39 6.23
CA GLN A 77 2.32 12.00 7.54
C GLN A 77 1.96 10.51 7.59
N LEU A 78 1.31 10.00 6.54
CA LEU A 78 0.98 8.58 6.45
C LEU A 78 2.25 7.72 6.44
N LYS A 79 3.28 8.09 5.67
CA LYS A 79 4.55 7.37 5.67
C LYS A 79 5.18 7.33 7.06
N GLU A 80 5.14 8.42 7.83
CA GLU A 80 5.65 8.50 9.20
C GLU A 80 4.89 7.56 10.15
N ILE A 81 3.56 7.53 10.05
CA ILE A 81 2.70 6.62 10.82
C ILE A 81 3.03 5.17 10.49
N LEU A 82 3.05 4.81 9.20
CA LEU A 82 3.32 3.44 8.77
C LEU A 82 4.76 3.01 9.09
N ALA A 83 5.73 3.91 8.98
CA ALA A 83 7.11 3.64 9.41
C ALA A 83 7.21 3.37 10.90
N SER A 84 6.42 4.07 11.73
CA SER A 84 6.38 3.88 13.18
C SER A 84 5.81 2.51 13.59
N ARG A 85 4.94 1.91 12.75
CA ARG A 85 4.45 0.54 12.97
C ARG A 85 5.50 -0.52 12.77
N ALA A 86 6.50 -0.26 11.90
CA ALA A 86 7.62 -1.15 11.59
C ALA A 86 7.22 -2.59 11.20
N ASP A 87 6.01 -2.78 10.66
CA ASP A 87 5.44 -4.09 10.30
C ASP A 87 5.53 -4.39 8.80
N ALA A 88 5.52 -3.36 7.95
CA ALA A 88 5.82 -3.43 6.52
C ALA A 88 7.05 -2.61 6.16
N ARG A 89 7.74 -3.01 5.08
CA ARG A 89 8.93 -2.32 4.58
C ARG A 89 8.63 -1.29 3.50
N PHE A 90 7.44 -1.31 2.91
CA PHE A 90 7.14 -0.52 1.73
C PHE A 90 5.72 0.07 1.73
N LEU A 91 5.59 1.22 1.09
CA LEU A 91 4.34 1.86 0.70
C LEU A 91 4.31 1.96 -0.83
N GLY A 92 3.27 1.42 -1.45
CA GLY A 92 3.00 1.51 -2.86
C GLY A 92 1.94 2.59 -3.14
N VAL A 93 2.31 3.60 -3.91
CA VAL A 93 1.39 4.64 -4.37
C VAL A 93 0.89 4.26 -5.76
N LEU A 94 -0.38 3.92 -5.85
CA LEU A 94 -1.08 3.56 -7.08
C LEU A 94 -1.39 4.83 -7.87
N ARG A 95 -0.87 4.85 -9.10
CA ARG A 95 -1.10 5.87 -10.12
C ARG A 95 -1.77 5.21 -11.33
N ALA A 96 -2.13 6.00 -12.34
CA ALA A 96 -2.71 5.45 -13.57
C ALA A 96 -1.73 4.50 -14.25
N GLY A 97 -2.00 3.19 -14.16
CA GLY A 97 -1.20 2.13 -14.80
C GLY A 97 0.17 1.87 -14.17
N VAL A 98 0.50 2.46 -13.03
CA VAL A 98 1.82 2.34 -12.39
C VAL A 98 1.67 2.30 -10.87
N ILE A 99 2.55 1.57 -10.19
CA ILE A 99 2.75 1.67 -8.75
C ILE A 99 4.17 2.17 -8.44
N ASP A 100 4.25 3.26 -7.69
CA ASP A 100 5.50 3.82 -7.17
C ASP A 100 5.75 3.27 -5.76
N ILE A 101 6.84 2.55 -5.59
CA ILE A 101 7.22 1.92 -4.33
C ILE A 101 8.16 2.86 -3.56
N TYR A 102 7.76 3.21 -2.34
CA TYR A 102 8.52 3.96 -1.37
C TYR A 102 8.93 3.05 -0.20
N PRO A 103 10.14 3.19 0.35
CA PRO A 103 10.52 2.48 1.55
C PRO A 103 9.83 3.09 2.78
N LEU A 104 9.48 2.25 3.75
CA LEU A 104 9.03 2.65 5.09
C LEU A 104 10.15 2.38 6.10
N GLY A 105 10.40 3.33 6.99
CA GLY A 105 11.54 3.31 7.92
C GLY A 105 11.74 4.64 8.63
N ILE A 106 12.70 4.68 9.57
CA ILE A 106 13.06 5.91 10.28
C ILE A 106 14.05 6.68 9.40
N PHE A 107 13.64 7.84 8.93
CA PHE A 107 14.45 8.71 8.09
C PHE A 107 14.53 10.13 8.67
N SER A 108 15.54 10.89 8.27
CA SER A 108 15.77 12.24 8.79
C SER A 108 14.77 13.25 8.19
N GLU A 109 14.61 14.40 8.85
CA GLU A 109 13.56 15.42 8.59
C GLU A 109 13.51 16.00 7.17
N ASN A 110 14.45 15.66 6.28
CA ASN A 110 14.55 16.18 4.91
C ASN A 110 14.20 15.15 3.82
N ASP A 111 13.63 14.00 4.17
CA ASP A 111 13.63 12.85 3.27
C ASP A 111 12.61 12.96 2.12
N ASP A 112 13.07 13.54 1.01
CA ASP A 112 12.60 13.27 -0.35
C ASP A 112 12.86 11.79 -0.69
N GLN A 113 12.16 10.87 -0.02
CA GLN A 113 12.35 9.44 -0.22
C GLN A 113 12.21 9.09 -1.69
N PRO A 114 13.29 8.66 -2.35
CA PRO A 114 13.22 8.34 -3.75
C PRO A 114 12.34 7.11 -3.93
N ILE A 115 11.58 7.10 -5.01
CA ILE A 115 10.89 5.90 -5.48
C ILE A 115 11.96 4.83 -5.68
N VAL A 116 11.93 3.76 -4.87
CA VAL A 116 12.92 2.68 -4.95
C VAL A 116 12.61 1.73 -6.10
N LYS A 117 11.35 1.67 -6.52
CA LYS A 117 10.91 0.91 -7.68
C LYS A 117 9.64 1.52 -8.25
N LYS A 118 9.62 1.72 -9.57
CA LYS A 118 8.41 1.96 -10.33
C LYS A 118 8.03 0.64 -11.02
N ILE A 119 6.80 0.19 -10.83
CA ILE A 119 6.29 -1.04 -11.45
C ILE A 119 5.13 -0.66 -12.37
N ASP A 120 5.26 -1.01 -13.65
CA ASP A 120 4.22 -0.85 -14.64
C ASP A 120 3.13 -1.92 -14.43
N LEU A 121 1.88 -1.47 -14.32
CA LEU A 121 0.68 -2.31 -14.15
C LEU A 121 -0.07 -2.50 -15.49
N SER A 122 0.34 -1.83 -16.57
CA SER A 122 -0.17 -2.08 -17.92
C SER A 122 0.51 -3.29 -18.58
N GLU A 123 1.78 -3.51 -18.23
CA GLU A 123 2.52 -4.72 -18.58
C GLU A 123 2.17 -5.84 -17.58
N SER A 124 2.17 -7.09 -18.05
CA SER A 124 1.68 -8.30 -17.36
C SER A 124 1.89 -8.33 -15.82
N SER A 125 0.93 -8.97 -15.14
CA SER A 125 0.89 -9.29 -13.69
C SER A 125 2.19 -9.75 -13.01
N ILE A 126 3.16 -10.21 -13.79
CA ILE A 126 4.43 -10.80 -13.36
C ILE A 126 5.28 -9.81 -12.56
N ASN A 127 5.33 -8.53 -12.94
CA ASN A 127 6.28 -7.60 -12.33
C ASN A 127 5.99 -7.31 -10.84
N LEU A 128 4.71 -7.16 -10.48
CA LEU A 128 4.32 -6.94 -9.08
C LEU A 128 4.45 -8.23 -8.27
N HIS A 129 4.05 -9.36 -8.85
CA HIS A 129 4.21 -10.66 -8.22
C HIS A 129 5.67 -10.98 -7.91
N ASP A 130 6.58 -10.82 -8.88
CA ASP A 130 8.01 -11.06 -8.72
C ASP A 130 8.62 -10.15 -7.66
N PHE A 131 8.20 -8.87 -7.62
CA PHE A 131 8.60 -7.95 -6.56
C PHE A 131 8.19 -8.47 -5.18
N LEU A 132 6.92 -8.89 -5.01
CA LEU A 132 6.41 -9.43 -3.76
C LEU A 132 7.13 -10.74 -3.36
N MET A 133 7.39 -11.64 -4.31
CA MET A 133 8.13 -12.88 -4.05
C MET A 133 9.58 -12.59 -3.66
N ALA A 134 10.22 -11.56 -4.23
CA ALA A 134 11.55 -11.14 -3.80
C ALA A 134 11.58 -10.63 -2.34
N LEU A 135 10.45 -10.17 -1.80
CA LEU A 135 10.35 -9.77 -0.38
C LEU A 135 10.35 -10.98 0.57
N LEU A 136 9.88 -12.15 0.13
CA LEU A 136 9.91 -13.37 0.94
C LEU A 136 11.32 -13.88 1.24
N HIS A 137 12.27 -13.58 0.36
CA HIS A 137 13.63 -14.10 0.42
C HIS A 137 14.63 -13.15 1.11
N LYS A 138 14.16 -12.06 1.72
CA LYS A 138 14.99 -11.03 2.38
C LYS A 138 14.64 -10.80 3.85
#